data_AF-R1E1H9-F1
#
_entry.id   AF-R1E1H9-F1
#
_cell.length_a   1.000
_cell.length_b   1.000
_cell.length_c   1.000
_cell.angle_alpha   90.00
_cell.angle_beta   90.00
_cell.angle_gamma   90.00
#
_symmetry.space_group_name_H-M   'P 1'
#
loop_
_entity.id
_entity.type
_entity.pdbx_description
1 polymer ?
#
loop_
_entity_poly.entity_id
_entity_poly.type
_entity_poly.pdbx_seq_one_letter_code
_entity_poly.pdbx_strand_id
1 'polypeptide(L)'
;MPKPRRGAALAPEGVEVVPHPLRVRPMGSLLFADDRRSLREEPGALGALALLPDEVLMQILSSGGARELACCACTSRAMRVLALSEDLWKACCLEEEMAPGEMCLGSRRAG
;
A
#
# COMPACT_ATOMS: atom_id res chain seq x y z
N MET A 1 14.55 29.63 14.43
CA MET A 1 13.59 29.08 13.45
C MET A 1 13.39 27.60 13.75
N PRO A 2 12.15 27.12 13.96
CA PRO A 2 11.89 25.69 14.13
C PRO A 2 12.22 24.97 12.81
N LYS A 3 12.97 23.86 12.89
CA LYS A 3 13.33 23.07 11.70
C LYS A 3 12.08 22.34 11.18
N PRO A 4 11.81 22.34 9.87
CA PRO A 4 10.65 21.64 9.33
C PRO A 4 10.79 20.14 9.61
N ARG A 5 9.70 19.52 10.10
CA ARG A 5 9.63 18.08 10.32
C ARG A 5 9.79 17.36 8.98
N ARG A 6 10.71 16.40 8.93
CA ARG A 6 11.01 15.60 7.73
C ARG A 6 9.71 14.95 7.23
N GLY A 7 9.16 15.45 6.12
CA GLY A 7 7.93 14.94 5.49
C GLY A 7 6.76 15.91 5.38
N ALA A 8 6.80 17.09 6.02
CA ALA A 8 5.78 18.12 5.81
C ALA A 8 5.87 18.66 4.38
N ALA A 9 4.82 18.49 3.57
CA ALA A 9 4.71 19.18 2.29
C ALA A 9 4.29 20.63 2.59
N LEU A 10 5.08 21.60 2.13
CA LEU A 10 4.71 23.02 2.23
C LEU A 10 3.60 23.28 1.21
N ALA A 11 2.37 23.49 1.66
CA ALA A 11 1.32 24.04 0.80
C ALA A 11 1.68 25.50 0.45
N PRO A 12 1.24 26.04 -0.70
CA PRO A 12 1.59 27.40 -1.13
C PRO A 12 1.11 28.54 -0.21
N GLU A 13 0.38 28.26 0.88
CA GLU A 13 -0.13 29.24 1.82
C GLU A 13 -0.17 28.64 3.24
N GLY A 14 0.96 28.53 3.94
CA GLY A 14 1.02 28.33 5.41
C GLY A 14 0.27 27.15 6.06
N VAL A 15 -0.46 26.31 5.30
CA VAL A 15 -1.29 25.22 5.81
C VAL A 15 -0.42 23.98 5.96
N GLU A 16 -0.20 23.57 7.21
CA GLU A 16 0.48 22.32 7.54
C GLU A 16 -0.43 21.14 7.14
N VAL A 17 -0.06 20.44 6.07
CA VAL A 17 -0.80 19.26 5.61
C VAL A 17 -0.51 18.09 6.54
N VAL A 18 -1.54 17.56 7.20
CA VAL A 18 -1.43 16.34 8.00
C VAL A 18 -0.93 15.20 7.10
N PRO A 19 0.19 14.53 7.44
CA PRO A 19 0.72 13.47 6.61
C PRO A 19 -0.23 12.27 6.61
N HIS A 20 -0.48 11.72 5.42
CA HIS A 20 -1.27 10.49 5.28
C HIS A 20 -0.68 9.36 6.14
N PRO A 21 -1.49 8.47 6.76
CA PRO A 21 -1.00 7.37 7.58
C PRO A 21 0.00 6.46 6.85
N LEU A 22 -0.25 6.20 5.56
CA LEU A 22 0.67 5.44 4.69
C LEU A 22 1.85 6.27 4.13
N ARG A 23 1.98 7.53 4.54
CA ARG A 23 2.96 8.51 4.02
C ARG A 23 2.96 8.62 2.50
N VAL A 24 1.79 8.42 1.89
CA VAL A 24 1.57 8.64 0.46
C VAL A 24 1.05 10.04 0.23
N ARG A 25 1.39 10.61 -0.92
CA ARG A 25 0.88 11.90 -1.36
C ARG A 25 -0.19 11.66 -2.43
N PRO A 26 -1.32 12.40 -2.40
CA PRO A 26 -2.31 12.31 -3.45
C PRO A 26 -1.71 12.75 -4.78
N MET A 27 -2.26 12.25 -5.90
CA MET A 27 -1.75 12.53 -7.25
C MET A 27 -1.61 14.03 -7.54
N GLY A 28 -2.57 14.85 -7.09
CA GLY A 28 -2.52 16.31 -7.26
C GLY A 28 -1.30 16.97 -6.62
N SER A 29 -0.69 16.35 -5.59
CA SER A 29 0.55 16.87 -5.00
C SER A 29 1.73 16.84 -5.97
N LEU A 30 1.73 15.97 -7.00
CA LEU A 30 2.79 15.94 -8.01
C LEU A 30 2.80 17.19 -8.89
N LEU A 31 1.68 17.91 -8.99
CA LEU A 31 1.61 19.15 -9.77
C LEU A 31 2.45 20.27 -9.15
N PHE A 32 2.59 20.25 -7.82
CA PHE A 32 3.25 21.30 -7.03
C PHE A 32 4.54 20.83 -6.36
N ALA A 33 4.93 19.57 -6.51
CA ALA A 33 6.17 19.04 -5.96
C ALA A 33 7.35 19.29 -6.91
N ASP A 34 8.47 19.77 -6.37
CA ASP A 34 9.74 19.89 -7.11
C ASP A 34 10.22 18.52 -7.61
N ASP A 35 9.92 17.46 -6.85
CA ASP A 35 10.14 16.07 -7.25
C ASP A 35 8.83 15.46 -7.72
N ARG A 36 8.66 15.36 -9.05
CA ARG A 36 7.42 14.90 -9.71
C ARG A 36 7.26 13.38 -9.69
N ARG A 37 8.04 12.66 -8.89
CA ARG A 37 7.98 11.21 -8.80
C ARG A 37 6.77 10.76 -7.98
N SER A 38 5.95 9.93 -8.60
CA SER A 38 4.95 9.14 -7.90
C SER A 38 5.61 8.12 -6.98
N LEU A 39 4.86 7.63 -5.98
CA LEU A 39 5.32 6.55 -5.11
C LEU A 39 5.76 5.30 -5.90
N ARG A 40 5.19 5.10 -7.08
CA ARG A 40 5.46 3.98 -7.98
C ARG A 40 6.80 4.12 -8.71
N GLU A 41 7.17 5.34 -9.07
CA GLU A 41 8.40 5.66 -9.81
C GLU A 41 9.64 5.75 -8.90
N GLU A 42 9.43 5.76 -7.58
CA GLU A 42 10.51 5.75 -6.60
C GLU A 42 11.39 4.49 -6.75
N PRO A 43 12.73 4.63 -6.79
CA PRO A 43 13.64 3.49 -6.80
C PRO A 43 13.36 2.54 -5.62
N GLY A 44 13.13 1.27 -5.92
CA GLY A 44 12.78 0.26 -4.90
C GLY A 44 11.30 0.28 -4.45
N ALA A 45 10.42 1.01 -5.15
CA ALA A 45 8.99 0.96 -4.90
C ALA A 45 8.39 -0.40 -5.25
N LEU A 46 8.39 -0.79 -6.52
CA LEU A 46 7.87 -2.09 -6.97
C LEU A 46 8.93 -2.95 -7.65
N GLY A 47 10.12 -2.40 -7.94
CA GLY A 47 11.16 -3.12 -8.68
C GLY A 47 10.64 -3.60 -10.03
N ALA A 48 10.82 -4.89 -10.33
CA ALA A 48 10.32 -5.48 -11.58
C ALA A 48 8.79 -5.47 -11.70
N LEU A 49 8.05 -5.46 -10.58
CA LEU A 49 6.58 -5.38 -10.60
C LEU A 49 6.07 -4.01 -11.08
N ALA A 50 6.93 -2.99 -11.14
CA ALA A 50 6.56 -1.67 -11.66
C ALA A 50 6.10 -1.72 -13.14
N LEU A 51 6.47 -2.78 -13.88
CA LEU A 51 6.07 -3.01 -15.27
C LEU A 51 4.59 -3.39 -15.42
N LEU A 52 3.95 -3.88 -14.35
CA LEU A 52 2.55 -4.32 -14.39
C LEU A 52 1.60 -3.15 -14.09
N PRO A 53 0.49 -2.99 -14.83
CA PRO A 53 -0.57 -2.05 -14.46
C PRO A 53 -1.10 -2.31 -13.04
N ASP A 54 -1.64 -1.28 -12.39
CA ASP A 54 -2.14 -1.39 -11.01
C ASP A 54 -3.30 -2.40 -10.93
N GLU A 55 -4.13 -2.46 -11.97
CA GLU A 55 -5.25 -3.40 -12.08
C GLU A 55 -4.76 -4.85 -12.10
N VAL A 56 -3.65 -5.12 -12.78
CA VAL A 56 -3.05 -6.46 -12.84
C VAL A 56 -2.43 -6.82 -11.49
N LEU A 57 -1.78 -5.88 -10.81
CA LEU A 57 -1.26 -6.09 -9.46
C LEU A 57 -2.40 -6.38 -8.48
N MET A 58 -3.50 -5.63 -8.56
CA MET A 58 -4.68 -5.85 -7.74
C MET A 58 -5.33 -7.20 -8.01
N GLN A 59 -5.40 -7.65 -9.26
CA GLN A 59 -5.85 -9.00 -9.61
C GLN A 59 -4.95 -10.08 -9.00
N ILE A 60 -3.63 -9.93 -9.07
CA ILE A 60 -2.68 -10.87 -8.44
C ILE A 60 -2.92 -10.90 -6.93
N LEU A 61 -2.99 -9.74 -6.28
CA LEU A 61 -3.23 -9.63 -4.84
C LEU A 61 -4.58 -10.23 -4.43
N SER A 62 -5.62 -10.08 -5.24
CA SER A 62 -6.94 -10.63 -4.97
C SER A 62 -6.99 -12.16 -4.92
N SER A 63 -5.96 -12.84 -5.42
CA SER A 63 -5.85 -14.31 -5.33
C SER A 63 -5.25 -14.82 -4.02
N GLY A 64 -4.70 -13.91 -3.19
CA GLY A 64 -4.09 -14.25 -1.90
C GLY A 64 -5.07 -14.11 -0.72
N GLY A 65 -4.80 -14.84 0.36
CA GLY A 65 -5.50 -14.70 1.63
C GLY A 65 -4.96 -13.55 2.49
N ALA A 66 -5.59 -13.31 3.64
CA ALA A 66 -5.23 -12.23 4.56
C ALA A 66 -3.75 -12.29 4.99
N ARG A 67 -3.20 -13.50 5.18
CA ARG A 67 -1.80 -13.71 5.55
C ARG A 67 -0.85 -13.29 4.43
N GLU A 68 -1.10 -13.74 3.21
CA GLU A 68 -0.28 -13.42 2.04
C GLU A 68 -0.30 -11.92 1.77
N LEU A 69 -1.47 -11.29 1.85
CA LEU A 69 -1.62 -9.84 1.73
C LEU A 69 -0.81 -9.08 2.80
N ALA A 70 -0.86 -9.50 4.05
CA ALA A 70 -0.08 -8.90 5.14
C ALA A 70 1.44 -9.05 4.90
N CYS A 71 1.89 -10.19 4.37
CA CYS A 71 3.29 -10.39 3.97
C CYS A 71 3.68 -9.46 2.81
N CYS A 72 2.84 -9.35 1.78
CA CYS A 72 3.05 -8.44 0.65
C CYS A 72 3.17 -6.98 1.10
N ALA A 73 2.33 -6.54 2.05
CA ALA A 73 2.35 -5.18 2.59
C ALA A 73 3.67 -4.80 3.32
N CYS A 74 4.48 -5.80 3.69
CA CYS A 74 5.78 -5.59 4.33
C CYS A 74 6.93 -5.39 3.34
N THR A 75 6.74 -5.66 2.04
CA THR A 75 7.83 -5.69 1.05
C THR A 75 8.31 -4.29 0.64
N SER A 76 7.39 -3.34 0.46
CA SER A 76 7.71 -1.97 0.07
C SER A 76 6.61 -0.99 0.44
N ARG A 77 6.88 0.32 0.33
CA ARG A 77 5.85 1.36 0.55
C ARG A 77 4.74 1.32 -0.50
N ALA A 78 5.09 1.09 -1.76
CA ALA A 78 4.09 1.00 -2.83
C ALA A 78 3.24 -0.26 -2.69
N MET A 79 3.86 -1.40 -2.41
CA MET A 79 3.14 -2.66 -2.21
C MET A 79 2.22 -2.61 -0.99
N ARG A 80 2.65 -1.93 0.08
CA ARG A 80 1.81 -1.67 1.25
C ARG A 80 0.50 -0.96 0.91
N VAL A 81 0.55 0.00 -0.01
CA VAL A 81 -0.63 0.79 -0.38
C VAL A 81 -1.61 -0.07 -1.17
N LEU A 82 -1.11 -0.86 -2.12
CA LEU A 82 -1.91 -1.79 -2.90
C LEU A 82 -2.53 -2.90 -2.01
N ALA A 83 -1.71 -3.53 -1.17
CA ALA A 83 -2.13 -4.65 -0.32
C ALA A 83 -3.06 -4.24 0.85
N LEU A 84 -3.12 -2.95 1.20
CA LEU A 84 -4.05 -2.41 2.19
C LEU A 84 -5.29 -1.78 1.54
N SER A 85 -5.55 -2.05 0.25
CA SER A 85 -6.80 -1.65 -0.39
C SER A 85 -7.99 -2.30 0.32
N GLU A 86 -9.02 -1.50 0.61
CA GLU A 86 -10.21 -1.92 1.34
C GLU A 86 -10.93 -3.10 0.66
N ASP A 87 -10.94 -3.12 -0.67
CA ASP A 87 -11.63 -4.15 -1.46
C ASP A 87 -11.01 -5.55 -1.26
N LEU A 88 -9.69 -5.63 -1.09
CA LEU A 88 -9.00 -6.90 -0.83
C LEU A 88 -9.37 -7.47 0.54
N TRP A 89 -9.38 -6.62 1.57
CA TRP A 89 -9.68 -7.05 2.94
C TRP A 89 -11.15 -7.37 3.13
N LYS A 90 -12.06 -6.65 2.46
CA LYS A 90 -13.49 -7.01 2.40
C LYS A 90 -13.66 -8.42 1.82
N ALA A 91 -12.99 -8.73 0.72
CA ALA A 91 -13.05 -10.06 0.12
C ALA A 91 -12.55 -11.13 1.11
N CYS A 92 -11.39 -10.91 1.76
CA CYS A 92 -10.89 -11.86 2.77
C CYS A 92 -11.88 -12.09 3.90
N CYS A 93 -12.48 -11.03 4.46
CA CYS A 93 -13.45 -11.18 5.54
C CYS A 93 -14.70 -11.95 5.11
N LEU A 94 -15.19 -11.73 3.88
CA LEU A 94 -16.34 -12.45 3.34
C LEU A 94 -16.02 -13.94 3.12
N GLU A 95 -14.86 -14.25 2.54
CA GLU A 95 -14.42 -15.64 2.33
C GLU A 95 -14.21 -16.38 3.66
N GLU A 96 -13.65 -15.73 4.68
CA GLU A 96 -13.48 -16.30 6.01
C GLU A 96 -14.83 -16.57 6.72
N GLU A 97 -15.79 -15.64 6.63
CA GLU A 97 -17.12 -15.81 7.22
C GLU A 97 -17.96 -16.87 6.48
N MET A 98 -17.83 -16.95 5.15
CA MET A 98 -18.52 -17.93 4.31
C MET A 98 -17.89 -19.33 4.36
N ALA A 99 -16.77 -19.48 5.08
CA ALA A 99 -16.15 -20.76 5.41
C ALA A 99 -16.44 -21.20 6.87
N PRO A 100 -17.71 -21.39 7.32
CA PRO A 100 -18.05 -21.72 8.71
C PRO A 100 -17.74 -23.19 9.07
N GLY A 101 -16.61 -23.73 8.62
CA GLY A 101 -16.24 -25.14 8.83
C GLY A 101 -14.74 -25.48 8.72
N GLU A 102 -13.87 -24.57 8.25
CA GLU A 102 -12.43 -24.85 8.13
C GLU A 102 -11.59 -23.92 9.00
N MET A 103 -11.99 -23.69 10.25
CA MET A 103 -11.11 -23.00 11.19
C MET A 103 -10.06 -23.95 11.76
N CYS A 104 -8.82 -23.46 11.77
CA CYS A 104 -7.74 -23.84 12.69
C CYS A 104 -6.94 -25.12 12.36
N LEU A 105 -6.25 -25.16 11.22
CA LEU A 105 -4.94 -25.82 11.18
C LEU A 105 -3.86 -24.79 10.84
N GLY A 106 -3.39 -24.15 11.90
CA GLY A 106 -2.07 -23.56 11.89
C GLY A 106 -1.01 -24.58 11.44
N SER A 107 0.05 -24.05 10.85
CA SER A 107 1.31 -24.75 10.61
C SER A 107 1.27 -25.89 9.58
N ARG A 108 1.41 -25.54 8.30
CA ARG A 108 2.37 -26.27 7.47
C ARG A 108 3.56 -25.38 7.15
N ARG A 109 4.50 -25.36 8.11
CA ARG A 109 5.92 -25.28 7.76
C ARG A 109 6.21 -26.51 6.90
N ALA A 110 6.52 -26.31 5.63
CA ALA A 110 7.36 -27.22 4.88
C ALA A 110 8.71 -26.52 4.79
N GLY A 111 9.68 -27.04 5.54
CA GLY A 111 11.00 -26.46 5.77
C GLY A 111 11.55 -26.94 7.10
#